data_AF-A0A484MU14-F1
#
_entry.id   AF-A0A484MU14-F1
#
_cell.length_a   1.000
_cell.length_b   1.000
_cell.length_c   1.000
_cell.angle_alpha   90.00
_cell.angle_beta   90.00
_cell.angle_gamma   90.00
#
_symmetry.space_group_name_H-M   'P 1'
#
loop_
_entity.id
_entity.type
_entity.pdbx_description
1 polymer ?
#
loop_
_entity_poly.entity_id
_entity_poly.type
_entity_poly.pdbx_seq_one_letter_code
_entity_poly.pdbx_strand_id
1 'polypeptide(L)'
;MKALNGKLLKAKDKNIKREIRRELKTLSKEERKRQQLAVTDVIKNAEVVLTTLTGALTHKLENTSFDVVIIDEAAQALEIACWIALLKGSRCILAGDHLQLPPTIQSVEAEKKGLGRTLFERIADLYSDDVMSMLTVQYRMHELIMNWSSKELYDSKIEAHASVAKHMLYDLDDVKMSSSTEPTLVLIDIAGCDMEEKKDEEDSTMNEGEALVAITHAKRLVQSGVRASDIGVITPYAAQVLLLKVLRSKEDKLKDMEISTVDGFQGREKEAIIISMVRSNSKQEVGFLSDRRRMNVAVTRARRHCCLVCDTETVSSDAFLKRLVEYFEEHGEYLSASEYANE
;
A
#
# COMPACT_ATOMS: atom_id res chain seq x y z
N MET A 1 -24.70 -31.66 -17.65
CA MET A 1 -23.41 -32.39 -17.55
C MET A 1 -23.28 -33.31 -16.33
N LYS A 2 -23.57 -32.90 -15.08
CA LYS A 2 -23.48 -33.76 -13.88
C LYS A 2 -24.20 -35.12 -14.02
N ALA A 3 -25.42 -35.13 -14.54
CA ALA A 3 -26.19 -36.36 -14.77
C ALA A 3 -25.52 -37.31 -15.80
N LEU A 4 -24.95 -36.77 -16.87
CA LEU A 4 -24.24 -37.56 -17.90
C LEU A 4 -22.92 -38.12 -17.38
N ASN A 5 -22.18 -37.36 -16.56
CA ASN A 5 -20.99 -37.87 -15.86
C ASN A 5 -21.34 -39.03 -14.91
N GLY A 6 -22.46 -38.91 -14.18
CA GLY A 6 -22.98 -40.00 -13.33
C GLY A 6 -23.36 -41.25 -14.14
N LYS A 7 -23.97 -41.08 -15.32
CA LYS A 7 -24.27 -42.20 -16.25
C LYS A 7 -23.00 -42.82 -16.84
N LEU A 8 -21.98 -42.02 -17.17
CA LEU A 8 -20.70 -42.49 -17.72
C LEU A 8 -19.96 -43.42 -16.75
N LEU A 9 -19.99 -43.09 -15.45
CA LEU A 9 -19.39 -43.90 -14.37
C LEU A 9 -20.08 -45.26 -14.20
N LYS A 10 -21.40 -45.31 -14.41
CA LYS A 10 -22.22 -46.52 -14.24
C LYS A 10 -22.30 -47.39 -15.51
N ALA A 11 -22.02 -46.82 -16.68
CA ALA A 11 -22.06 -47.56 -17.94
C ALA A 11 -20.97 -48.64 -17.98
N LYS A 12 -21.32 -49.86 -18.42
CA LYS A 12 -20.35 -50.96 -18.65
C LYS A 12 -20.03 -51.17 -20.12
N ASP A 13 -20.98 -50.87 -21.00
CA ASP A 13 -20.85 -51.00 -22.46
C ASP A 13 -19.95 -49.90 -23.07
N LYS A 14 -19.00 -50.30 -23.94
CA LYS A 14 -18.05 -49.39 -24.59
C LYS A 14 -18.71 -48.41 -25.56
N ASN A 15 -19.75 -48.82 -26.28
CA ASN A 15 -20.49 -47.97 -27.21
C ASN A 15 -21.29 -46.91 -26.46
N ILE A 16 -21.97 -47.30 -25.36
CA ILE A 16 -22.70 -46.36 -24.49
C ILE A 16 -21.74 -45.32 -23.90
N LYS A 17 -20.55 -45.74 -23.41
CA LYS A 17 -19.53 -44.78 -22.94
C LYS A 17 -19.06 -43.83 -24.04
N ARG A 18 -18.90 -44.30 -25.27
CA ARG A 18 -18.47 -43.47 -26.41
C ARG A 18 -19.53 -42.42 -26.77
N GLU A 19 -20.80 -42.79 -26.73
CA GLU A 19 -21.93 -41.90 -26.99
C GLU A 19 -22.06 -40.81 -25.92
N ILE A 20 -22.04 -41.19 -24.63
CA ILE A 20 -22.08 -40.23 -23.52
C ILE A 20 -20.90 -39.24 -23.59
N ARG A 21 -19.70 -39.71 -23.96
CA ARG A 21 -18.53 -38.84 -24.15
C ARG A 21 -18.70 -37.88 -25.33
N ARG A 22 -19.33 -38.31 -26.43
CA ARG A 22 -19.64 -37.42 -27.57
C ARG A 22 -20.63 -36.34 -27.14
N GLU A 23 -21.69 -36.72 -26.43
CA GLU A 23 -22.70 -35.78 -25.94
C GLU A 23 -22.10 -34.77 -24.95
N LEU A 24 -21.28 -35.23 -23.99
CA LEU A 24 -20.54 -34.35 -23.07
C LEU A 24 -19.63 -33.36 -23.83
N LYS A 25 -18.95 -33.81 -24.89
CA LYS A 25 -18.11 -32.94 -25.72
C LYS A 25 -18.94 -31.89 -26.47
N THR A 26 -20.11 -32.26 -26.98
CA THR A 26 -21.04 -31.31 -27.64
C THR A 26 -21.56 -30.29 -26.64
N LEU A 27 -22.06 -30.73 -25.48
CA LEU A 27 -22.56 -29.84 -24.43
C LEU A 27 -21.47 -28.90 -23.90
N SER A 28 -20.24 -29.38 -23.72
CA SER A 28 -19.11 -28.53 -23.31
C SER A 28 -18.78 -27.45 -24.35
N LYS A 29 -18.91 -27.77 -25.65
CA LYS A 29 -18.73 -26.78 -26.72
C LYS A 29 -19.84 -25.75 -26.73
N GLU A 30 -21.09 -26.17 -26.57
CA GLU A 30 -22.24 -25.27 -26.51
C GLU A 30 -22.18 -24.34 -25.29
N GLU A 31 -21.84 -24.89 -24.12
CA GLU A 31 -21.65 -24.11 -22.89
C GLU A 31 -20.59 -23.02 -23.09
N ARG A 32 -19.41 -23.38 -23.62
CA ARG A 32 -18.35 -22.40 -23.92
C ARG A 32 -18.82 -21.33 -24.89
N LYS A 33 -19.56 -21.71 -25.94
CA LYS A 33 -20.10 -20.75 -26.91
C LYS A 33 -21.11 -19.80 -26.26
N ARG A 34 -22.02 -20.31 -25.43
CA ARG A 34 -23.00 -19.49 -24.70
C ARG A 34 -22.31 -18.57 -23.70
N GLN A 35 -21.30 -19.05 -22.99
CA GLN A 35 -20.53 -18.24 -22.06
C GLN A 35 -19.79 -17.12 -22.79
N GLN A 36 -19.16 -17.40 -23.93
CA GLN A 36 -18.49 -16.37 -24.73
C GLN A 36 -19.47 -15.30 -25.23
N LEU A 37 -20.66 -15.72 -25.71
CA LEU A 37 -21.69 -14.79 -26.15
C LEU A 37 -22.20 -13.91 -25.00
N ALA A 38 -22.47 -14.50 -23.83
CA ALA A 38 -22.90 -13.76 -22.65
C ALA A 38 -21.85 -12.74 -22.22
N VAL A 39 -20.57 -13.12 -22.18
CA VAL A 39 -19.48 -12.18 -21.85
C VAL A 39 -19.38 -11.06 -22.88
N THR A 40 -19.50 -11.37 -24.17
CA THR A 40 -19.44 -10.36 -25.24
C THR A 40 -20.61 -9.39 -25.13
N ASP A 41 -21.81 -9.88 -24.86
CA ASP A 41 -23.01 -9.06 -24.68
C ASP A 41 -22.89 -8.15 -23.45
N VAL A 42 -22.40 -8.68 -22.32
CA VAL A 42 -22.14 -7.87 -21.11
C VAL A 42 -21.12 -6.76 -21.39
N ILE A 43 -20.00 -7.07 -22.05
CA ILE A 43 -18.97 -6.06 -22.38
C ILE A 43 -19.54 -5.01 -23.33
N LYS A 44 -20.28 -5.43 -24.36
CA LYS A 44 -20.84 -4.52 -25.37
C LYS A 44 -21.86 -3.55 -24.78
N ASN A 45 -22.65 -3.99 -23.80
CA ASN A 45 -23.69 -3.18 -23.16
C ASN A 45 -23.17 -2.43 -21.91
N ALA A 46 -21.91 -2.62 -21.52
CA ALA A 46 -21.31 -1.90 -20.41
C ALA A 46 -20.88 -0.50 -20.83
N GLU A 47 -21.21 0.50 -20.02
CA GLU A 47 -20.72 1.88 -20.20
C GLU A 47 -19.25 2.01 -19.77
N VAL A 48 -18.83 1.22 -18.78
CA VAL A 48 -17.47 1.21 -18.24
C VAL A 48 -16.99 -0.23 -18.09
N VAL A 49 -15.80 -0.51 -18.60
CA VAL A 49 -15.12 -1.81 -18.47
C VAL A 49 -13.86 -1.63 -17.66
N LEU A 50 -13.82 -2.21 -16.47
CA LEU A 50 -12.66 -2.18 -15.57
C LEU A 50 -11.80 -3.43 -15.77
N THR A 51 -10.49 -3.24 -15.88
CA THR A 51 -9.52 -4.32 -16.03
C THR A 51 -8.14 -3.86 -15.58
N THR A 52 -7.26 -4.79 -15.25
CA THR A 52 -5.83 -4.48 -15.08
C THR A 52 -5.19 -4.17 -16.44
N LEU A 53 -4.04 -3.51 -16.45
CA LEU A 53 -3.33 -3.15 -17.69
C LEU A 53 -3.11 -4.36 -18.61
N THR A 54 -2.62 -5.48 -18.06
CA THR A 54 -2.44 -6.74 -18.81
C THR A 54 -3.77 -7.42 -19.13
N GLY A 55 -4.78 -7.23 -18.29
CA GLY A 55 -6.15 -7.64 -18.55
C GLY A 55 -6.81 -6.90 -19.72
N ALA A 56 -6.23 -5.83 -20.28
CA ALA A 56 -6.71 -5.26 -21.53
C ALA A 56 -6.36 -6.13 -22.76
N LEU A 57 -5.42 -7.08 -22.62
CA LEU A 57 -4.97 -7.99 -23.68
C LEU A 57 -5.87 -9.24 -23.85
N THR A 58 -6.87 -9.47 -22.99
CA THR A 58 -7.66 -10.71 -23.10
C THR A 58 -8.41 -10.78 -24.44
N HIS A 59 -8.55 -12.00 -24.98
CA HIS A 59 -9.37 -12.29 -26.16
C HIS A 59 -10.81 -11.75 -26.09
N LYS A 60 -11.35 -11.54 -24.88
CA LYS A 60 -12.68 -10.96 -24.68
C LYS A 60 -12.77 -9.50 -25.13
N LEU A 61 -11.65 -8.78 -25.17
CA LEU A 61 -11.54 -7.37 -25.54
C LEU A 61 -10.81 -7.16 -26.87
N GLU A 62 -10.45 -8.24 -27.58
CA GLU A 62 -9.60 -8.19 -28.77
C GLU A 62 -10.16 -7.25 -29.85
N ASN A 63 -11.48 -7.33 -30.08
CA ASN A 63 -12.20 -6.53 -31.08
C ASN A 63 -13.03 -5.39 -30.46
N THR A 64 -12.64 -4.93 -29.27
CA THR A 64 -13.31 -3.82 -28.57
C THR A 64 -12.40 -2.60 -28.60
N SER A 65 -12.96 -1.47 -29.00
CA SER A 65 -12.34 -0.15 -28.92
C SER A 65 -13.14 0.75 -27.97
N PHE A 66 -12.46 1.68 -27.32
CA PHE A 66 -13.03 2.63 -26.38
C PHE A 66 -12.76 4.06 -26.84
N ASP A 67 -13.66 4.98 -26.51
CA ASP A 67 -13.45 6.40 -26.81
C ASP A 67 -12.35 7.00 -25.93
N VAL A 68 -12.31 6.59 -24.66
CA VAL A 68 -11.37 7.06 -23.62
C VAL A 68 -10.85 5.87 -22.82
N VAL A 69 -9.53 5.85 -22.58
CA VAL A 69 -8.86 4.94 -21.66
C VAL A 69 -8.39 5.72 -20.44
N ILE A 70 -8.84 5.34 -19.26
CA ILE A 70 -8.38 5.92 -18.00
C ILE A 70 -7.46 4.91 -17.34
N ILE A 71 -6.24 5.34 -17.01
CA ILE A 71 -5.29 4.54 -16.23
C ILE A 71 -5.09 5.24 -14.89
N ASP A 72 -5.62 4.63 -13.84
CA ASP A 72 -5.36 5.04 -12.46
C ASP A 72 -4.07 4.38 -11.95
N GLU A 73 -3.41 5.01 -10.98
CA GLU A 73 -2.09 4.63 -10.46
C GLU A 73 -1.02 4.45 -11.56
N ALA A 74 -1.09 5.28 -12.62
CA ALA A 74 -0.19 5.22 -13.78
C ALA A 74 1.29 5.45 -13.41
N ALA A 75 1.54 6.15 -12.30
CA ALA A 75 2.88 6.40 -11.76
C ALA A 75 3.52 5.16 -11.08
N GLN A 76 2.73 4.11 -10.80
CA GLN A 76 3.22 2.83 -10.29
C GLN A 76 3.31 1.77 -11.40
N ALA A 77 2.92 2.11 -12.64
CA ALA A 77 2.89 1.16 -13.75
C ALA A 77 4.14 1.25 -14.62
N LEU A 78 4.64 0.10 -15.06
CA LEU A 78 5.62 0.05 -16.14
C LEU A 78 5.01 0.65 -17.41
N GLU A 79 5.76 1.52 -18.09
CA GLU A 79 5.31 2.18 -19.31
C GLU A 79 4.78 1.17 -20.36
N ILE A 80 5.47 0.04 -20.54
CA ILE A 80 5.11 -1.01 -21.49
C ILE A 80 3.71 -1.57 -21.17
N ALA A 81 3.36 -1.71 -19.89
CA ALA A 81 2.06 -2.21 -19.48
C ALA A 81 0.94 -1.19 -19.81
N CYS A 82 1.21 0.10 -19.63
CA CYS A 82 0.25 1.16 -19.99
C CYS A 82 -0.12 1.11 -21.48
N TRP A 83 0.86 0.86 -22.35
CA TRP A 83 0.62 0.77 -23.80
C TRP A 83 -0.39 -0.31 -24.20
N ILE A 84 -0.50 -1.41 -23.43
CA ILE A 84 -1.49 -2.46 -23.69
C ILE A 84 -2.91 -1.90 -23.63
N ALA A 85 -3.21 -1.08 -22.62
CA ALA A 85 -4.52 -0.45 -22.45
C ALA A 85 -4.71 0.75 -23.39
N LEU A 86 -3.68 1.59 -23.55
CA LEU A 86 -3.77 2.82 -24.35
C LEU A 86 -4.09 2.56 -25.81
N LEU A 87 -3.60 1.44 -26.38
CA LEU A 87 -3.90 1.06 -27.76
C LEU A 87 -5.37 0.68 -27.99
N LYS A 88 -6.18 0.57 -26.94
CA LYS A 88 -7.61 0.27 -27.05
C LYS A 88 -8.49 1.52 -27.23
N GLY A 89 -7.95 2.73 -27.10
CA GLY A 89 -8.75 3.94 -27.26
C GLY A 89 -8.07 5.11 -27.93
N SER A 90 -8.89 6.10 -28.30
CA SER A 90 -8.43 7.26 -29.07
C SER A 90 -7.95 8.42 -28.20
N ARG A 91 -8.34 8.43 -26.92
CA ARG A 91 -7.95 9.42 -25.92
C ARG A 91 -7.56 8.70 -24.64
N CYS A 92 -6.69 9.32 -23.84
CA CYS A 92 -6.32 8.79 -22.55
C CYS A 92 -6.29 9.85 -21.44
N ILE A 93 -6.56 9.38 -20.22
CA ILE A 93 -6.36 10.13 -18.99
C ILE A 93 -5.48 9.26 -18.10
N LEU A 94 -4.36 9.81 -17.66
CA LEU A 94 -3.48 9.15 -16.70
C LEU A 94 -3.66 9.85 -15.36
N ALA A 95 -3.98 9.08 -14.32
CA ALA A 95 -4.02 9.53 -12.95
C ALA A 95 -2.96 8.78 -12.16
N GLY A 96 -2.31 9.46 -11.21
CA GLY A 96 -1.26 8.87 -10.40
C GLY A 96 -0.41 9.94 -9.75
N ASP A 97 0.53 9.48 -8.92
CA ASP A 97 1.44 10.33 -8.19
C ASP A 97 2.87 9.82 -8.28
N HIS A 98 3.69 10.49 -9.09
CA HIS A 98 5.10 10.17 -9.29
C HIS A 98 6.00 10.44 -8.07
N LEU A 99 5.46 11.06 -7.02
CA LEU A 99 6.14 11.25 -5.73
C LEU A 99 5.77 10.15 -4.71
N GLN A 100 4.94 9.18 -5.12
CA GLN A 100 4.70 7.91 -4.42
C GLN A 100 5.46 6.76 -5.11
N LEU A 101 5.11 5.51 -4.81
CA LEU A 101 5.89 4.33 -5.19
C LEU A 101 6.02 4.15 -6.71
N PRO A 102 7.25 3.94 -7.23
CA PRO A 102 7.45 3.53 -8.61
C PRO A 102 7.08 2.06 -8.83
N PRO A 103 7.04 1.58 -10.09
CA PRO A 103 6.94 0.14 -10.37
C PRO A 103 8.12 -0.63 -9.76
N THR A 104 7.82 -1.80 -9.17
CA THR A 104 8.87 -2.69 -8.63
C THR A 104 9.67 -3.34 -9.76
N ILE A 105 10.99 -3.14 -9.75
CA ILE A 105 11.91 -3.75 -10.73
C ILE A 105 12.93 -4.61 -9.99
N GLN A 106 12.95 -5.90 -10.31
CA GLN A 106 13.89 -6.84 -9.67
C GLN A 106 15.31 -6.71 -10.22
N SER A 107 15.47 -6.34 -11.49
CA SER A 107 16.78 -6.19 -12.12
C SER A 107 17.30 -4.78 -11.91
N VAL A 108 18.29 -4.65 -11.01
CA VAL A 108 19.02 -3.40 -10.77
C VAL A 108 19.62 -2.83 -12.06
N GLU A 109 20.07 -3.68 -12.98
CA GLU A 109 20.57 -3.25 -14.30
C GLU A 109 19.46 -2.63 -15.15
N ALA A 110 18.28 -3.27 -15.22
CA ALA A 110 17.17 -2.75 -16.00
C ALA A 110 16.62 -1.44 -15.43
N GLU A 111 16.56 -1.33 -14.10
CA GLU A 111 16.19 -0.09 -13.40
C GLU A 111 17.16 1.03 -13.76
N LYS A 112 18.48 0.79 -13.66
CA LYS A 112 19.52 1.75 -14.07
C LYS A 112 19.45 2.14 -15.54
N LYS A 113 18.98 1.25 -16.41
CA LYS A 113 18.75 1.52 -17.84
C LYS A 113 17.42 2.23 -18.14
N GLY A 114 16.66 2.57 -17.11
CA GLY A 114 15.47 3.41 -17.22
C GLY A 114 14.13 2.67 -17.26
N LEU A 115 14.09 1.36 -17.01
CA LEU A 115 12.83 0.62 -16.92
C LEU A 115 11.91 1.15 -15.81
N GLY A 116 12.49 1.81 -14.79
CA GLY A 116 11.76 2.43 -13.67
C GLY A 116 11.04 3.73 -14.02
N ARG A 117 11.38 4.36 -15.15
CA ARG A 117 10.71 5.59 -15.58
C ARG A 117 9.34 5.24 -16.12
N THR A 118 8.31 5.78 -15.48
CA THR A 118 6.92 5.54 -15.87
C THR A 118 6.49 6.40 -17.05
N LEU A 119 5.40 5.98 -17.71
CA LEU A 119 4.75 6.80 -18.72
C LEU A 119 4.32 8.16 -18.16
N PHE A 120 3.83 8.16 -16.92
CA PHE A 120 3.35 9.34 -16.22
C PHE A 120 4.47 10.37 -16.01
N GLU A 121 5.61 9.93 -15.45
CA GLU A 121 6.81 10.77 -15.30
C GLU A 121 7.31 11.29 -16.65
N ARG A 122 7.38 10.41 -17.67
CA ARG A 122 7.85 10.80 -19.00
C ARG A 122 6.97 11.88 -19.65
N ILE A 123 5.65 11.81 -19.49
CA ILE A 123 4.73 12.83 -20.02
C ILE A 123 4.84 14.13 -19.21
N ALA A 124 4.92 14.03 -17.88
CA ALA A 124 5.14 15.19 -17.02
C ALA A 124 6.41 15.95 -17.40
N ASP A 125 7.52 15.25 -17.66
CA ASP A 125 8.79 15.87 -18.07
C ASP A 125 8.72 16.54 -19.46
N LEU A 126 7.95 15.97 -20.39
CA LEU A 126 7.88 16.45 -21.78
C LEU A 126 6.95 17.64 -21.96
N TYR A 127 5.85 17.69 -21.21
CA TYR A 127 4.75 18.62 -21.44
C TYR A 127 4.37 19.44 -20.21
N SER A 128 4.84 19.09 -19.01
CA SER A 128 4.63 19.80 -17.74
C SER A 128 3.19 20.33 -17.61
N ASP A 129 3.04 21.64 -17.43
CA ASP A 129 1.78 22.28 -17.08
C ASP A 129 0.78 22.32 -18.25
N ASP A 130 1.20 22.00 -19.48
CA ASP A 130 0.30 21.99 -20.64
C ASP A 130 -0.71 20.84 -20.58
N VAL A 131 -0.36 19.75 -19.89
CA VAL A 131 -1.19 18.51 -19.83
C VAL A 131 -1.38 17.98 -18.42
N MET A 132 -0.66 18.50 -17.43
CA MET A 132 -0.72 18.05 -16.05
C MET A 132 -1.62 18.95 -15.21
N SER A 133 -2.45 18.34 -14.38
CA SER A 133 -3.25 19.04 -13.38
C SER A 133 -3.05 18.40 -12.01
N MET A 134 -2.64 19.20 -11.04
CA MET A 134 -2.43 18.77 -9.66
C MET A 134 -3.66 19.07 -8.81
N LEU A 135 -4.19 18.05 -8.12
CA LEU A 135 -5.19 18.26 -7.08
C LEU A 135 -4.49 18.73 -5.81
N THR A 136 -4.91 19.86 -5.26
CA THR A 136 -4.25 20.50 -4.12
C THR A 136 -4.96 20.28 -2.79
N VAL A 137 -6.25 19.97 -2.78
CA VAL A 137 -7.01 19.78 -1.54
C VAL A 137 -7.08 18.29 -1.18
N GLN A 138 -6.60 17.92 0.00
CA GLN A 138 -6.67 16.55 0.54
C GLN A 138 -7.76 16.42 1.61
N TYR A 139 -8.36 15.22 1.68
CA TYR A 139 -9.52 14.91 2.53
C TYR A 139 -9.27 13.75 3.50
N ARG A 140 -8.00 13.41 3.75
CA ARG A 140 -7.58 12.25 4.56
C ARG A 140 -6.97 12.65 5.90
N MET A 141 -5.94 13.49 5.86
CA MET A 141 -4.96 13.65 6.92
C MET A 141 -5.21 14.90 7.75
N HIS A 142 -4.85 14.84 9.03
CA HIS A 142 -4.67 16.03 9.87
C HIS A 142 -3.60 16.94 9.25
N GLU A 143 -3.74 18.26 9.40
CA GLU A 143 -2.85 19.22 8.75
C GLU A 143 -1.37 19.02 9.14
N LEU A 144 -1.09 18.69 10.41
CA LEU A 144 0.27 18.36 10.88
C LEU A 144 0.92 17.17 10.15
N ILE A 145 0.16 16.13 9.82
CA ILE A 145 0.67 14.96 9.07
C ILE A 145 0.93 15.37 7.62
N MET A 146 -0.03 16.08 7.02
CA MET A 146 0.04 16.55 5.65
C MET A 146 1.20 17.53 5.42
N ASN A 147 1.41 18.48 6.33
CA ASN A 147 2.35 19.59 6.19
C ASN A 147 3.77 19.10 5.93
N TRP A 148 4.23 18.03 6.60
CA TRP A 148 5.53 17.43 6.32
C TRP A 148 5.65 16.96 4.87
N SER A 149 4.70 16.10 4.44
CA SER A 149 4.69 15.54 3.08
C SER A 149 4.58 16.66 2.04
N SER A 150 3.67 17.61 2.26
CA SER A 150 3.47 18.73 1.36
C SER A 150 4.73 19.57 1.21
N LYS A 151 5.44 19.88 2.31
CA LYS A 151 6.66 20.69 2.30
C LYS A 151 7.82 19.95 1.64
N GLU A 152 8.01 18.68 1.96
CA GLU A 152 9.16 17.91 1.50
C GLU A 152 9.05 17.43 0.05
N LEU A 153 7.84 17.13 -0.43
CA LEU A 153 7.64 16.50 -1.74
C LEU A 153 6.80 17.32 -2.72
N TYR A 154 5.89 18.18 -2.24
CA TYR A 154 4.88 18.83 -3.08
C TYR A 154 4.94 20.36 -3.07
N ASP A 155 6.11 20.95 -2.81
CA ASP A 155 6.34 22.41 -2.80
C ASP A 155 5.34 23.21 -1.94
N SER A 156 4.84 22.62 -0.85
CA SER A 156 3.80 23.21 0.02
C SER A 156 2.47 23.53 -0.68
N LYS A 157 2.14 22.83 -1.79
CA LYS A 157 0.91 23.05 -2.57
C LYS A 157 -0.30 22.25 -2.08
N ILE A 158 -0.14 21.31 -1.14
CA ILE A 158 -1.24 20.49 -0.64
C ILE A 158 -1.86 21.15 0.59
N GLU A 159 -3.18 21.29 0.58
CA GLU A 159 -3.98 21.92 1.63
C GLU A 159 -4.97 20.92 2.23
N ALA A 160 -5.13 20.96 3.55
CA ALA A 160 -6.07 20.10 4.24
C ALA A 160 -7.48 20.69 4.13
N HIS A 161 -8.44 19.89 3.67
CA HIS A 161 -9.83 20.29 3.72
C HIS A 161 -10.28 20.48 5.18
N ALA A 162 -11.17 21.45 5.44
CA ALA A 162 -11.62 21.80 6.78
C ALA A 162 -12.22 20.62 7.57
N SER A 163 -12.75 19.60 6.89
CA SER A 163 -13.29 18.39 7.52
C SER A 163 -12.25 17.48 8.17
N VAL A 164 -10.97 17.61 7.80
CA VAL A 164 -9.87 16.77 8.30
C VAL A 164 -8.72 17.58 8.90
N ALA A 165 -8.61 18.88 8.60
CA ALA A 165 -7.48 19.69 9.02
C ALA A 165 -7.15 19.58 10.52
N LYS A 166 -8.18 19.44 11.37
CA LYS A 166 -8.07 19.43 12.83
C LYS A 166 -8.66 18.20 13.51
N HIS A 167 -8.91 17.13 12.76
CA HIS A 167 -9.58 15.94 13.30
C HIS A 167 -8.63 15.11 14.19
N MET A 168 -9.06 14.82 15.41
CA MET A 168 -8.22 14.18 16.42
C MET A 168 -8.65 12.74 16.65
N LEU A 169 -7.75 11.90 17.15
CA LEU A 169 -8.06 10.48 17.35
C LEU A 169 -9.17 10.28 18.39
N TYR A 170 -9.24 11.16 19.41
CA TYR A 170 -10.31 11.18 20.41
C TYR A 170 -11.65 11.74 19.92
N ASP A 171 -11.73 12.28 18.69
CA ASP A 171 -13.02 12.66 18.10
C ASP A 171 -13.79 11.44 17.53
N LEU A 172 -13.15 10.26 17.50
CA LEU A 172 -13.80 9.02 17.12
C LEU A 172 -14.72 8.53 18.25
N ASP A 173 -15.81 7.87 17.87
CA ASP A 173 -16.74 7.28 18.83
C ASP A 173 -16.02 6.31 19.79
N ASP A 174 -16.35 6.42 21.09
CA ASP A 174 -15.81 5.60 22.18
C ASP A 174 -14.29 5.74 22.44
N VAL A 175 -13.59 6.68 21.81
CA VAL A 175 -12.18 6.98 22.09
C VAL A 175 -12.06 8.05 23.16
N LYS A 176 -11.32 7.74 24.22
CA LYS A 176 -11.03 8.68 25.31
C LYS A 176 -9.84 9.55 24.94
N MET A 177 -9.94 10.84 25.30
CA MET A 177 -8.79 11.73 25.34
C MET A 177 -7.80 11.24 26.40
N SER A 178 -6.57 10.94 25.98
CA SER A 178 -5.48 10.44 26.80
C SER A 178 -4.14 10.88 26.21
N SER A 179 -3.05 10.71 26.96
CA SER A 179 -1.70 11.00 26.45
C SER A 179 -1.36 10.23 25.16
N SER A 180 -2.01 9.10 24.86
CA SER A 180 -1.78 8.36 23.61
C SER A 180 -2.66 8.81 22.44
N THR A 181 -3.80 9.47 22.70
CA THR A 181 -4.77 9.86 21.66
C THR A 181 -4.81 11.36 21.39
N GLU A 182 -4.25 12.17 22.29
CA GLU A 182 -4.08 13.62 22.11
C GLU A 182 -3.04 14.00 21.05
N PRO A 183 -1.84 13.37 20.99
CA PRO A 183 -0.85 13.73 19.99
C PRO A 183 -1.26 13.25 18.59
N THR A 184 -1.14 14.14 17.60
CA THR A 184 -1.28 13.77 16.18
C THR A 184 0.00 13.11 15.64
N LEU A 185 1.16 13.60 16.08
CA LEU A 185 2.47 13.09 15.71
C LEU A 185 3.18 12.61 16.98
N VAL A 186 3.77 11.43 16.92
CA VAL A 186 4.56 10.86 18.01
C VAL A 186 5.87 10.33 17.45
N LEU A 187 6.99 10.66 18.07
CA LEU A 187 8.28 10.06 17.83
C LEU A 187 8.67 9.23 19.06
N ILE A 188 8.83 7.93 18.88
CA ILE A 188 9.36 7.04 19.91
C ILE A 188 10.78 6.67 19.52
N ASP A 189 11.73 7.23 20.25
CA ASP A 189 13.16 7.05 19.99
C ASP A 189 13.70 5.81 20.71
N ILE A 190 14.27 4.88 19.95
CA ILE A 190 14.93 3.68 20.49
C ILE A 190 16.45 3.86 20.66
N ALA A 191 17.00 5.03 20.31
CA ALA A 191 18.41 5.33 20.52
C ALA A 191 18.80 5.16 22.00
N GLY A 192 19.97 4.56 22.25
CA GLY A 192 20.48 4.30 23.61
C GLY A 192 19.69 3.26 24.42
N CYS A 193 18.75 2.53 23.82
CA CYS A 193 17.94 1.51 24.50
C CYS A 193 18.40 0.06 24.25
N ASP A 194 19.60 -0.15 23.69
CA ASP A 194 20.16 -1.46 23.33
C ASP A 194 19.26 -2.30 22.40
N MET A 195 18.48 -1.64 21.54
CA MET A 195 17.54 -2.27 20.59
C MET A 195 18.15 -2.40 19.19
N GLU A 196 19.18 -3.24 19.06
CA GLU A 196 19.89 -3.41 17.79
C GLU A 196 19.11 -4.23 16.73
N GLU A 197 19.35 -3.91 15.46
CA GLU A 197 18.81 -4.66 14.34
C GLU A 197 19.44 -6.06 14.18
N LYS A 198 18.66 -7.00 13.64
CA LYS A 198 19.09 -8.35 13.28
C LYS A 198 18.68 -8.66 11.85
N LYS A 199 19.33 -9.64 11.23
CA LYS A 199 18.91 -10.21 9.94
C LYS A 199 18.25 -11.58 10.12
N ASP A 200 17.28 -11.88 9.28
CA ASP A 200 16.69 -13.21 9.18
C ASP A 200 17.48 -14.11 8.20
N GLU A 201 16.97 -15.32 7.95
CA GLU A 201 17.58 -16.30 7.04
C GLU A 201 17.57 -15.84 5.57
N GLU A 202 16.69 -14.90 5.20
CA GLU A 202 16.54 -14.35 3.84
C GLU A 202 17.27 -13.00 3.66
N ASP A 203 18.15 -12.64 4.60
CA ASP A 203 18.93 -11.39 4.63
C ASP A 203 18.08 -10.10 4.78
N SER A 204 16.81 -10.22 5.18
CA SER A 204 15.94 -9.10 5.54
C SER A 204 16.17 -8.66 6.99
N THR A 205 16.07 -7.36 7.25
CA THR A 205 16.30 -6.77 8.58
C THR A 205 15.04 -6.78 9.45
N MET A 206 15.18 -7.02 10.75
CA MET A 206 14.15 -6.88 11.78
C MET A 206 14.76 -6.31 13.07
N ASN A 207 13.91 -5.76 13.94
CA ASN A 207 14.29 -5.23 15.24
C ASN A 207 13.24 -5.64 16.28
N GLU A 208 13.62 -6.52 17.20
CA GLU A 208 12.73 -7.07 18.24
C GLU A 208 12.30 -6.03 19.27
N GLY A 209 13.21 -5.15 19.68
CA GLY A 209 12.89 -4.08 20.63
C GLY A 209 11.91 -3.09 20.03
N GLU A 210 12.19 -2.62 18.81
CA GLU A 210 11.32 -1.70 18.08
C GLU A 210 9.93 -2.31 17.80
N ALA A 211 9.89 -3.61 17.45
CA ALA A 211 8.63 -4.32 17.23
C ALA A 211 7.79 -4.40 18.51
N LEU A 212 8.43 -4.62 19.66
CA LEU A 212 7.74 -4.64 20.95
C LEU A 212 7.17 -3.25 21.28
N VAL A 213 7.96 -2.19 21.11
CA VAL A 213 7.53 -0.80 21.32
C VAL A 213 6.30 -0.46 20.46
N ALA A 214 6.34 -0.82 19.16
CA ALA A 214 5.22 -0.59 18.25
C ALA A 214 3.94 -1.32 18.69
N ILE A 215 4.06 -2.56 19.17
CA ILE A 215 2.92 -3.33 19.69
C ILE A 215 2.40 -2.74 21.00
N THR A 216 3.27 -2.33 21.92
CA THR A 216 2.88 -1.70 23.19
C THR A 216 2.19 -0.36 22.94
N HIS A 217 2.67 0.46 22.00
CA HIS A 217 1.99 1.69 21.61
C HIS A 217 0.59 1.40 21.02
N ALA A 218 0.46 0.40 20.14
CA ALA A 218 -0.85 -0.03 19.64
C ALA A 218 -1.79 -0.49 20.78
N LYS A 219 -1.27 -1.18 21.79
CA LYS A 219 -2.05 -1.57 22.99
C LYS A 219 -2.55 -0.34 23.74
N ARG A 220 -1.73 0.70 23.93
CA ARG A 220 -2.14 1.95 24.60
C ARG A 220 -3.27 2.66 23.85
N LEU A 221 -3.21 2.69 22.51
CA LEU A 221 -4.29 3.22 21.68
C LEU A 221 -5.60 2.44 21.87
N VAL A 222 -5.54 1.10 21.83
CA VAL A 222 -6.73 0.25 22.05
C VAL A 222 -7.27 0.36 23.47
N GLN A 223 -6.41 0.50 24.48
CA GLN A 223 -6.83 0.76 25.87
C GLN A 223 -7.56 2.10 26.02
N SER A 224 -7.21 3.09 25.17
CA SER A 224 -7.89 4.38 25.10
C SER A 224 -9.19 4.33 24.28
N GLY A 225 -9.56 3.18 23.70
CA GLY A 225 -10.83 2.97 22.99
C GLY A 225 -10.72 2.91 21.46
N VAL A 226 -9.53 3.11 20.89
CA VAL A 226 -9.32 3.02 19.44
C VAL A 226 -9.56 1.58 18.98
N ARG A 227 -10.37 1.37 17.94
CA ARG A 227 -10.60 0.02 17.41
C ARG A 227 -9.33 -0.50 16.75
N ALA A 228 -8.96 -1.75 17.01
CA ALA A 228 -7.76 -2.35 16.40
C ALA A 228 -7.80 -2.28 14.86
N SER A 229 -8.98 -2.42 14.24
CA SER A 229 -9.15 -2.30 12.79
C SER A 229 -8.80 -0.92 12.22
N ASP A 230 -8.82 0.12 13.05
CA ASP A 230 -8.50 1.50 12.70
C ASP A 230 -7.01 1.82 12.91
N ILE A 231 -6.22 0.83 13.34
CA ILE A 231 -4.77 0.92 13.54
C ILE A 231 -4.06 0.11 12.45
N GLY A 232 -3.00 0.69 11.88
CA GLY A 232 -2.07 -0.01 11.00
C GLY A 232 -0.63 0.11 11.48
N VAL A 233 0.14 -0.97 11.40
CA VAL A 233 1.59 -0.93 11.57
C VAL A 233 2.25 -1.15 10.22
N ILE A 234 3.08 -0.20 9.81
CA ILE A 234 3.78 -0.20 8.53
C ILE A 234 5.28 -0.27 8.80
N THR A 235 5.97 -1.11 8.04
CA THR A 235 7.43 -1.19 8.11
C THR A 235 8.01 -1.46 6.72
N PRO A 236 9.22 -1.01 6.38
CA PRO A 236 9.83 -1.29 5.09
C PRO A 236 10.26 -2.76 4.90
N TYR A 237 10.44 -3.51 5.99
CA TYR A 237 11.10 -4.83 5.94
C TYR A 237 10.12 -5.99 6.13
N ALA A 238 10.22 -7.02 5.28
CA ALA A 238 9.36 -8.20 5.33
C ALA A 238 9.57 -9.00 6.63
N ALA A 239 10.82 -9.16 7.08
CA ALA A 239 11.13 -9.83 8.36
C ALA A 239 10.45 -9.13 9.55
N GLN A 240 10.47 -7.79 9.59
CA GLN A 240 9.78 -7.02 10.61
C GLN A 240 8.26 -7.21 10.57
N VAL A 241 7.66 -7.31 9.38
CA VAL A 241 6.22 -7.64 9.24
C VAL A 241 5.91 -9.00 9.86
N LEU A 242 6.74 -10.02 9.62
CA LEU A 242 6.53 -11.36 10.19
C LEU A 242 6.64 -11.33 11.71
N LEU A 243 7.66 -10.68 12.24
CA LEU A 243 7.88 -10.51 13.68
C LEU A 243 6.71 -9.78 14.35
N LEU A 244 6.28 -8.65 13.81
CA LEU A 244 5.13 -7.88 14.29
C LEU A 244 3.84 -8.71 14.27
N LYS A 245 3.61 -9.52 13.22
CA LYS A 245 2.46 -10.43 13.16
C LYS A 245 2.49 -11.51 14.24
N VAL A 246 3.67 -12.05 14.55
CA VAL A 246 3.87 -13.00 15.64
C VAL A 246 3.57 -12.34 16.99
N LEU A 247 4.09 -11.14 17.25
CA LEU A 247 3.81 -10.41 18.49
C LEU A 247 2.33 -10.06 18.63
N ARG A 248 1.72 -9.53 17.57
CA ARG A 248 0.26 -9.25 17.53
C ARG A 248 -0.58 -10.50 17.82
N SER A 249 -0.15 -11.68 17.36
CA SER A 249 -0.92 -12.92 17.58
C SER A 249 -1.02 -13.35 19.05
N LYS A 250 -0.17 -12.78 19.92
CA LYS A 250 -0.21 -13.00 21.38
C LYS A 250 -1.19 -12.05 22.09
N GLU A 251 -1.74 -11.08 21.37
CA GLU A 251 -2.57 -9.99 21.91
C GLU A 251 -3.96 -10.02 21.26
N ASP A 252 -4.93 -10.68 21.90
CA ASP A 252 -6.28 -10.86 21.37
C ASP A 252 -6.96 -9.54 20.98
N LYS A 253 -6.68 -8.46 21.74
CA LYS A 253 -7.23 -7.12 21.48
C LYS A 253 -6.71 -6.48 20.20
N LEU A 254 -5.58 -6.94 19.65
CA LEU A 254 -4.96 -6.40 18.44
C LEU A 254 -5.23 -7.26 17.19
N LYS A 255 -6.07 -8.29 17.28
CA LYS A 255 -6.27 -9.27 16.21
C LYS A 255 -6.61 -8.66 14.85
N ASP A 256 -7.44 -7.62 14.85
CA ASP A 256 -7.92 -6.93 13.65
C ASP A 256 -7.00 -5.78 13.19
N MET A 257 -5.92 -5.52 13.91
CA MET A 257 -4.89 -4.55 13.52
C MET A 257 -4.15 -5.02 12.27
N GLU A 258 -4.00 -4.11 11.32
CA GLU A 258 -3.38 -4.41 10.04
C GLU A 258 -1.86 -4.23 10.10
N ILE A 259 -1.10 -5.17 9.53
CA ILE A 259 0.36 -5.12 9.50
C ILE A 259 0.84 -5.46 8.10
N SER A 260 1.56 -4.54 7.47
CA SER A 260 2.07 -4.73 6.10
C SER A 260 3.38 -3.99 5.86
N THR A 261 3.98 -4.27 4.71
CA THR A 261 5.07 -3.43 4.22
C THR A 261 4.53 -2.09 3.72
N VAL A 262 5.40 -1.09 3.55
CA VAL A 262 5.04 0.20 2.90
C VAL A 262 4.39 -0.06 1.54
N ASP A 263 5.04 -0.84 0.68
CA ASP A 263 4.57 -1.21 -0.65
C ASP A 263 3.23 -1.96 -0.61
N GLY A 264 3.07 -2.86 0.36
CA GLY A 264 1.81 -3.56 0.56
C GLY A 264 0.68 -2.63 0.99
N PHE A 265 0.96 -1.56 1.75
CA PHE A 265 -0.05 -0.66 2.30
C PHE A 265 -0.52 0.43 1.32
N GLN A 266 -0.03 0.45 0.08
CA GLN A 266 -0.44 1.45 -0.91
C GLN A 266 -1.95 1.42 -1.18
N GLY A 267 -2.53 2.62 -1.37
CA GLY A 267 -3.97 2.79 -1.59
C GLY A 267 -4.84 2.58 -0.34
N ARG A 268 -4.27 2.15 0.78
CA ARG A 268 -4.97 1.98 2.06
C ARG A 268 -4.77 3.19 2.97
N GLU A 269 -5.55 3.28 4.04
CA GLU A 269 -5.48 4.33 5.06
C GLU A 269 -6.03 3.81 6.40
N LYS A 270 -5.61 4.42 7.51
CA LYS A 270 -6.07 4.10 8.87
C LYS A 270 -6.17 5.36 9.72
N GLU A 271 -6.98 5.31 10.78
CA GLU A 271 -7.10 6.43 11.72
C GLU A 271 -5.78 6.69 12.44
N ALA A 272 -5.11 5.60 12.86
CA ALA A 272 -3.77 5.63 13.45
C ALA A 272 -2.80 4.74 12.66
N ILE A 273 -1.62 5.27 12.34
CA ILE A 273 -0.51 4.51 11.74
C ILE A 273 0.71 4.57 12.66
N ILE A 274 1.35 3.42 12.84
CA ILE A 274 2.63 3.27 13.53
C ILE A 274 3.66 2.82 12.49
N ILE A 275 4.71 3.60 12.30
CA ILE A 275 5.80 3.33 11.35
C ILE A 275 6.98 2.78 12.12
N SER A 276 7.38 1.54 11.83
CA SER A 276 8.59 0.91 12.36
C SER A 276 9.71 0.98 11.32
N MET A 277 10.73 1.80 11.58
CA MET A 277 11.88 2.05 10.69
C MET A 277 12.94 0.94 10.72
N VAL A 278 13.02 0.15 11.78
CA VAL A 278 13.87 -1.04 11.98
C VAL A 278 15.37 -0.76 12.16
N ARG A 279 15.92 0.19 11.40
CA ARG A 279 17.37 0.39 11.30
C ARG A 279 17.93 1.00 12.59
N SER A 280 18.80 0.25 13.25
CA SER A 280 19.55 0.66 14.44
C SER A 280 20.87 -0.10 14.46
N ASN A 281 21.97 0.59 14.14
CA ASN A 281 23.29 -0.02 14.03
C ASN A 281 24.42 1.00 14.24
N SER A 282 25.55 0.52 14.77
CA SER A 282 26.75 1.35 15.04
C SER A 282 27.41 1.98 13.81
N LYS A 283 27.05 1.54 12.59
CA LYS A 283 27.55 2.11 11.33
C LYS A 283 26.70 3.26 10.80
N GLN A 284 25.55 3.51 11.43
CA GLN A 284 24.56 4.50 10.99
C GLN A 284 24.07 4.27 9.55
N GLU A 285 23.97 3.00 9.13
CA GLU A 285 23.52 2.63 7.79
C GLU A 285 21.99 2.46 7.76
N VAL A 286 21.30 3.28 6.96
CA VAL A 286 19.83 3.24 6.81
C VAL A 286 19.35 2.35 5.65
N GLY A 287 20.25 1.92 4.76
CA GLY A 287 19.90 1.09 3.61
C GLY A 287 18.86 1.75 2.68
N PHE A 288 17.83 1.00 2.30
CA PHE A 288 16.78 1.47 1.37
C PHE A 288 15.73 2.38 2.03
N LEU A 289 15.82 2.67 3.33
CA LEU A 289 14.97 3.67 4.00
C LEU A 289 15.10 5.08 3.39
N SER A 290 16.24 5.38 2.76
CA SER A 290 16.52 6.66 2.09
C SER A 290 15.57 6.96 0.92
N ASP A 291 14.73 6.01 0.52
CA ASP A 291 13.69 6.21 -0.48
C ASP A 291 12.59 7.16 0.03
N ARG A 292 12.66 8.40 -0.45
CA ARG A 292 11.72 9.48 -0.13
C ARG A 292 10.27 9.13 -0.47
N ARG A 293 10.05 8.37 -1.56
CA ARG A 293 8.70 8.01 -2.03
C ARG A 293 8.06 6.99 -1.10
N ARG A 294 8.84 6.01 -0.61
CA ARG A 294 8.37 5.06 0.41
C ARG A 294 7.96 5.75 1.70
N MET A 295 8.78 6.68 2.19
CA MET A 295 8.46 7.41 3.42
C MET A 295 7.25 8.32 3.24
N ASN A 296 7.12 8.97 2.08
CA ASN A 296 5.93 9.72 1.74
C ASN A 296 4.68 8.84 1.78
N VAL A 297 4.72 7.64 1.19
CA VAL A 297 3.60 6.70 1.27
C VAL A 297 3.30 6.33 2.72
N ALA A 298 4.31 5.92 3.50
CA ALA A 298 4.16 5.47 4.89
C ALA A 298 3.47 6.51 5.79
N VAL A 299 3.96 7.76 5.77
CA VAL A 299 3.41 8.86 6.58
C VAL A 299 1.99 9.21 6.12
N THR A 300 1.74 9.26 4.80
CA THR A 300 0.43 9.67 4.25
C THR A 300 -0.67 8.60 4.36
N ARG A 301 -0.40 7.46 5.01
CA ARG A 301 -1.44 6.45 5.33
C ARG A 301 -2.25 6.83 6.58
N ALA A 302 -1.70 7.70 7.43
CA ALA A 302 -2.30 8.13 8.68
C ALA A 302 -3.40 9.18 8.45
N ARG A 303 -4.56 9.04 9.10
CA ARG A 303 -5.58 10.09 9.09
C ARG A 303 -5.42 11.06 10.25
N ARG A 304 -5.46 10.56 11.50
CA ARG A 304 -5.52 11.38 12.72
C ARG A 304 -4.28 11.28 13.60
N HIS A 305 -3.58 10.15 13.52
CA HIS A 305 -2.42 9.86 14.36
C HIS A 305 -1.33 9.13 13.57
N CYS A 306 -0.11 9.66 13.61
CA CYS A 306 1.08 9.05 13.00
C CYS A 306 2.19 8.93 14.05
N CYS A 307 2.52 7.71 14.42
CA CYS A 307 3.63 7.39 15.32
C CYS A 307 4.82 6.90 14.50
N LEU A 308 6.00 7.45 14.75
CA LEU A 308 7.27 7.02 14.18
C LEU A 308 8.11 6.35 15.27
N VAL A 309 8.46 5.08 15.09
CA VAL A 309 9.39 4.36 15.98
C VAL A 309 10.70 4.16 15.23
N CYS A 310 11.78 4.74 15.74
CA CYS A 310 13.08 4.65 15.09
C CYS A 310 14.24 4.94 16.03
N ASP A 311 15.44 4.51 15.65
CA ASP A 311 16.69 4.97 16.25
C ASP A 311 17.08 6.30 15.60
N THR A 312 16.94 7.40 16.34
CA THR A 312 17.22 8.74 15.79
C THR A 312 18.69 8.93 15.42
N GLU A 313 19.64 8.28 16.10
CA GLU A 313 21.07 8.36 15.80
C GLU A 313 21.41 7.68 14.47
N THR A 314 20.80 6.52 14.21
CA THR A 314 20.98 5.78 12.95
C THR A 314 20.24 6.46 11.80
N VAL A 315 18.97 6.82 12.00
CA VAL A 315 18.10 7.35 10.93
C VAL A 315 18.51 8.76 10.49
N SER A 316 19.02 9.58 11.41
CA SER A 316 19.45 10.95 11.10
C SER A 316 20.75 11.05 10.29
N SER A 317 21.40 9.93 9.96
CA SER A 317 22.55 9.93 9.05
C SER A 317 22.17 10.23 7.60
N ASP A 318 20.92 9.96 7.22
CA ASP A 318 20.34 10.37 5.94
C ASP A 318 19.69 11.75 6.06
N ALA A 319 20.04 12.67 5.15
CA ALA A 319 19.59 14.05 5.23
C ALA A 319 18.07 14.24 5.10
N PHE A 320 17.38 13.36 4.35
CA PHE A 320 15.93 13.44 4.20
C PHE A 320 15.23 12.88 5.43
N LEU A 321 15.66 11.72 5.92
CA LEU A 321 15.10 11.13 7.14
C LEU A 321 15.37 12.00 8.37
N LYS A 322 16.53 12.65 8.45
CA LYS A 322 16.83 13.63 9.51
C LYS A 322 15.77 14.73 9.58
N ARG A 323 15.35 15.30 8.44
CA ARG A 323 14.31 16.33 8.41
C ARG A 323 12.93 15.79 8.82
N LEU A 324 12.64 14.51 8.56
CA LEU A 324 11.44 13.84 9.07
C LEU A 324 11.49 13.74 10.60
N VAL A 325 12.61 13.30 11.17
CA VAL A 325 12.82 13.22 12.63
C VAL A 325 12.68 14.61 13.25
N GLU A 326 13.42 15.60 12.77
CA GLU A 326 13.37 17.00 13.24
C GLU A 326 11.94 17.56 13.18
N TYR A 327 11.18 17.23 12.14
CA TYR A 327 9.79 17.67 12.02
C TYR A 327 8.89 17.05 13.10
N PHE A 328 9.04 15.76 13.38
CA PHE A 328 8.29 15.08 14.44
C PHE A 328 8.69 15.58 15.83
N GLU A 329 9.96 15.89 16.06
CA GLU A 329 10.44 16.52 17.30
C GLU A 329 9.87 17.92 17.51
N GLU A 330 9.75 18.72 16.45
CA GLU A 330 9.24 20.09 16.52
C GLU A 330 7.72 20.16 16.72
N HIS A 331 6.97 19.26 16.08
CA HIS A 331 5.50 19.36 15.97
C HIS A 331 4.73 18.25 16.73
N GLY A 332 5.42 17.22 17.20
CA GLY A 332 4.84 16.05 17.86
C GLY A 332 5.27 15.87 19.30
N GLU A 333 4.88 14.74 19.88
CA GLU A 333 5.37 14.29 21.18
C GLU A 333 6.62 13.41 20.98
N TYR A 334 7.70 13.74 21.69
CA TYR A 334 8.92 12.92 21.73
C TYR A 334 8.90 12.04 22.98
N LEU A 335 9.06 10.73 22.79
CA LEU A 335 9.07 9.73 23.86
C LEU A 335 10.31 8.84 23.74
N SER A 336 10.88 8.45 24.87
CA SER A 336 11.96 7.45 24.89
C SER A 336 11.37 6.04 24.92
N ALA A 337 11.95 5.11 24.17
CA ALA A 337 11.54 3.70 24.20
C ALA A 337 11.72 3.05 25.57
N SER A 338 12.57 3.59 26.44
CA SER A 338 12.68 3.16 27.84
C SER A 338 11.37 3.28 28.63
N GLU A 339 10.47 4.18 28.22
CA GLU A 339 9.12 4.34 28.80
C GLU A 339 8.16 3.20 28.41
N TYR A 340 8.57 2.35 27.47
CA TYR A 340 7.82 1.19 26.99
C TYR A 340 8.38 -0.15 27.51
N ALA A 341 9.55 -0.15 28.16
CA ALA A 341 10.27 -1.37 28.55
C ALA A 341 9.63 -2.18 29.71
N ASN A 342 8.60 -1.64 30.37
CA ASN A 342 7.97 -2.23 31.57
C ASN A 342 6.47 -2.59 31.40
N GLU A 343 5.93 -2.56 30.18
CA GLU A 343 4.51 -2.80 29.86
C GLU A 343 4.33 -3.82 28.72
#